data_AF-A0A1S3X2T5-F1
#
_entry.id   AF-A0A1S3X2T5-F1
#
_cell.length_a   1.000
_cell.length_b   1.000
_cell.length_c   1.000
_cell.angle_alpha   90.00
_cell.angle_beta   90.00
_cell.angle_gamma   90.00
#
_symmetry.space_group_name_H-M   'P 1'
#
loop_
_entity.id
_entity.type
_entity.pdbx_description
1 polymer ?
#
loop_
_entity_poly.entity_id
_entity_poly.type
_entity_poly.pdbx_seq_one_letter_code
_entity_poly.pdbx_strand_id
1 'polypeptide(L)'
;MAQVFTPLVEKCKKYGRAIRIGTNHGSLSDRIMSYYGDSPRGMVESAFEFARICRKLDFHNFVFSMKASNPVVMVQAYRLLVAEMYVQGWDYPLHLGVTEAGEGEDGRMKSAIGIGTLLQVHF
;
A
#
# COMPACT_ATOMS: atom_id res chain seq x y z
N MET A 1 -12.73 12.94 1.65
CA MET A 1 -11.35 12.40 1.78
C MET A 1 -10.31 13.51 1.98
N ALA A 2 -10.06 14.39 0.99
CA ALA A 2 -9.01 15.42 1.11
C ALA A 2 -9.18 16.38 2.29
N GLN A 3 -10.40 16.88 2.54
CA GLN A 3 -10.69 17.79 3.66
C GLN A 3 -10.29 17.23 5.04
N VAL A 4 -10.34 15.91 5.22
CA VAL A 4 -10.00 15.24 6.50
C VAL A 4 -8.52 14.86 6.55
N PHE A 5 -7.94 14.47 5.41
CA PHE A 5 -6.57 14.00 5.34
C PHE A 5 -5.53 15.13 5.31
N THR A 6 -5.83 16.26 4.65
CA THR A 6 -4.91 17.40 4.56
C THR A 6 -4.45 17.93 5.92
N PRO A 7 -5.33 18.15 6.93
CA PRO A 7 -4.88 18.58 8.26
C PRO A 7 -3.90 17.62 8.93
N LEU A 8 -4.05 16.31 8.70
CA LEU A 8 -3.11 15.31 9.21
C LEU A 8 -1.75 15.44 8.53
N VAL A 9 -1.73 15.58 7.20
CA VAL A 9 -0.49 15.75 6.42
C VAL A 9 0.27 16.98 6.88
N GLU A 10 -0.40 18.13 7.03
CA GLU A 10 0.22 19.37 7.52
C GLU A 10 0.80 19.22 8.93
N LYS A 11 0.08 18.52 9.82
CA LYS A 11 0.57 18.24 11.17
C LYS A 11 1.81 17.34 11.14
N CYS A 12 1.80 16.29 10.33
CA CYS A 12 2.96 15.42 10.13
C CYS A 12 4.14 16.18 9.54
N LYS A 13 3.92 17.07 8.56
CA LYS A 13 4.95 17.95 7.99
C LYS A 13 5.55 18.86 9.06
N LYS A 14 4.71 19.53 9.87
CA LYS A 14 5.14 20.42 10.97
C LYS A 14 6.01 19.72 12.01
N TYR A 15 5.69 18.47 12.36
CA TYR A 15 6.38 17.73 13.41
C TYR A 15 7.44 16.75 12.88
N GLY A 16 7.76 16.77 11.59
CA GLY A 16 8.74 15.87 10.98
C GLY A 16 8.37 14.38 11.11
N ARG A 17 7.07 14.04 11.04
CA ARG A 17 6.58 12.67 11.21
C ARG A 17 6.28 12.03 9.86
N ALA A 18 6.64 10.75 9.72
CA ALA A 18 6.30 9.98 8.53
C ALA A 18 4.83 9.51 8.57
N ILE A 19 4.24 9.29 7.39
CA ILE A 19 2.92 8.65 7.24
C ILE A 19 3.08 7.28 6.56
N ARG A 20 2.44 6.24 7.09
CA ARG A 20 2.28 4.98 6.36
C ARG A 20 0.92 4.94 5.69
N ILE A 21 0.91 5.01 4.36
CA ILE A 21 -0.29 4.87 3.54
C ILE A 21 -0.53 3.38 3.34
N GLY A 22 -1.45 2.82 4.12
CA GLY A 22 -1.76 1.40 4.11
C GLY A 22 -3.10 1.11 3.47
N THR A 23 -3.11 0.21 2.49
CA THR A 23 -4.35 -0.38 1.98
C THR A 23 -4.50 -1.80 2.51
N ASN A 24 -5.68 -2.11 3.03
CA ASN A 24 -6.06 -3.47 3.39
C ASN A 24 -7.16 -3.94 2.42
N HIS A 25 -6.97 -5.11 1.83
CA HIS A 25 -7.88 -5.70 0.85
C HIS A 25 -9.32 -5.79 1.39
N GLY A 26 -9.49 -6.22 2.65
CA GLY A 26 -10.82 -6.36 3.27
C GLY A 26 -11.51 -5.05 3.68
N SER A 27 -10.89 -3.89 3.47
CA SER A 27 -11.46 -2.59 3.89
C SER A 27 -11.34 -1.50 2.81
N LEU A 28 -11.43 -1.89 1.54
CA LEU A 28 -11.52 -0.93 0.44
C LEU A 28 -12.82 -0.12 0.56
N SER A 29 -12.75 1.17 0.23
CA SER A 29 -13.95 2.02 0.24
C SER A 29 -14.96 1.57 -0.82
N ASP A 30 -16.26 1.76 -0.57
CA ASP A 30 -17.34 1.40 -1.51
C ASP A 30 -17.14 1.94 -2.92
N ARG A 31 -16.58 3.15 -3.04
CA ARG A 31 -16.26 3.74 -4.35
C ARG A 31 -15.18 2.93 -5.06
N ILE A 32 -14.07 2.62 -4.40
CA ILE A 32 -13.01 1.80 -5.00
C ILE A 32 -13.56 0.42 -5.38
N MET A 33 -14.35 -0.19 -4.48
CA MET A 33 -14.99 -1.49 -4.72
C MET A 33 -15.92 -1.45 -5.95
N SER A 34 -16.72 -0.39 -6.09
CA SER A 34 -17.65 -0.25 -7.23
C SER A 34 -16.93 -0.08 -8.57
N TYR A 35 -15.81 0.65 -8.60
CA TYR A 35 -15.09 0.95 -9.86
C TYR A 35 -14.07 -0.12 -10.25
N TYR A 36 -13.35 -0.68 -9.29
CA TYR A 36 -12.21 -1.59 -9.53
C TYR A 36 -12.44 -3.00 -8.99
N GLY A 37 -13.52 -3.22 -8.25
CA GLY A 37 -13.76 -4.49 -7.56
C GLY A 37 -12.75 -4.79 -6.45
N ASP A 38 -12.88 -5.99 -5.91
CA ASP A 38 -11.94 -6.56 -4.94
C ASP A 38 -10.69 -7.04 -5.68
N SER A 39 -9.78 -6.11 -6.00
CA SER A 39 -8.68 -6.35 -6.92
C SER A 39 -7.37 -5.67 -6.51
N PRO A 40 -6.20 -6.19 -6.96
CA PRO A 40 -4.92 -5.50 -6.81
C PRO A 40 -4.95 -4.05 -7.31
N ARG A 41 -5.70 -3.76 -8.39
CA ARG A 41 -5.84 -2.40 -8.91
C ARG A 41 -6.60 -1.50 -7.95
N GLY A 42 -7.69 -2.01 -7.37
CA GLY A 42 -8.44 -1.29 -6.35
C GLY A 42 -7.56 -0.92 -5.15
N MET A 43 -6.69 -1.84 -4.71
CA MET A 43 -5.75 -1.57 -3.62
C MET A 43 -4.76 -0.44 -3.94
N VAL A 44 -4.17 -0.48 -5.15
CA VAL A 44 -3.20 0.50 -5.61
C VAL A 44 -3.84 1.88 -5.77
N GLU A 45 -5.01 1.97 -6.39
CA GLU A 45 -5.72 3.25 -6.54
C GLU A 45 -6.11 3.84 -5.19
N SER A 46 -6.57 3.01 -4.25
CA SER A 46 -6.87 3.47 -2.90
C SER A 46 -5.64 4.09 -2.22
N ALA A 47 -4.45 3.54 -2.41
CA ALA A 47 -3.22 4.12 -1.86
C ALA A 47 -2.79 5.40 -2.60
N PHE A 48 -2.87 5.37 -3.93
CA PHE A 48 -2.46 6.49 -4.78
C PHE A 48 -3.32 7.73 -4.55
N GLU A 49 -4.58 7.56 -4.19
CA GLU A 49 -5.45 8.67 -3.81
C GLU A 49 -4.91 9.48 -2.62
N PHE A 50 -4.41 8.83 -1.58
CA PHE A 50 -3.75 9.51 -0.46
C PHE A 50 -2.38 10.06 -0.85
N ALA A 51 -1.59 9.31 -1.64
CA ALA A 51 -0.27 9.75 -2.07
C ALA A 51 -0.33 11.00 -2.96
N ARG A 52 -1.32 11.11 -3.85
CA ARG A 52 -1.58 12.30 -4.67
C ARG A 52 -1.89 13.51 -3.79
N ILE A 53 -2.59 13.34 -2.66
CA ILE A 53 -2.82 14.43 -1.70
C ILE A 53 -1.51 14.82 -1.02
N CYS A 54 -0.72 13.86 -0.50
CA CYS A 54 0.58 14.13 0.09
C CYS A 54 1.49 14.94 -0.86
N ARG A 55 1.58 14.51 -2.12
CA ARG A 55 2.39 15.21 -3.13
C ARG A 55 1.88 16.60 -3.49
N LYS A 56 0.56 16.80 -3.58
CA LYS A 56 -0.02 18.14 -3.78
C LYS A 56 0.35 19.12 -2.66
N LEU A 57 0.62 18.61 -1.46
CA LEU A 57 1.05 19.37 -0.28
C LEU A 57 2.58 19.37 -0.10
N ASP A 58 3.32 18.90 -1.11
CA ASP A 58 4.79 18.78 -1.06
C ASP A 58 5.25 18.01 0.18
N PHE A 59 4.52 16.94 0.52
CA PHE A 59 4.85 16.04 1.62
C PHE A 59 5.32 14.70 1.05
N HIS A 60 6.61 14.42 1.25
CA HIS A 60 7.27 13.23 0.70
C HIS A 60 7.69 12.21 1.77
N ASN A 61 7.48 12.52 3.05
CA ASN A 61 7.85 11.64 4.15
C ASN A 61 6.76 10.57 4.38
N PHE A 62 6.55 9.69 3.41
CA PHE A 62 5.61 8.59 3.53
C PHE A 62 6.11 7.28 2.93
N VAL A 63 5.49 6.19 3.40
CA VAL A 63 5.77 4.80 3.01
C VAL A 63 4.46 4.12 2.62
N PHE A 64 4.48 3.25 1.62
CA PHE A 64 3.31 2.46 1.23
C PHE A 64 3.29 1.11 1.95
N SER A 65 2.09 0.56 2.16
CA SER A 65 1.91 -0.87 2.48
C SER A 65 0.65 -1.41 1.83
N MET A 66 0.74 -2.56 1.18
CA MET A 66 -0.38 -3.33 0.64
C MET A 66 -0.54 -4.61 1.48
N LYS A 67 -1.70 -4.80 2.09
CA LYS A 67 -1.96 -5.95 2.95
C LYS A 67 -3.16 -6.74 2.45
N ALA A 68 -3.00 -8.04 2.29
CA ALA A 68 -4.06 -8.98 1.95
C ALA A 68 -3.81 -10.33 2.65
N SER A 69 -4.87 -11.08 2.91
CA SER A 69 -4.80 -12.45 3.45
C SER A 69 -4.42 -13.48 2.40
N ASN A 70 -4.74 -13.22 1.13
CA ASN A 70 -4.27 -14.02 -0.01
C ASN A 70 -2.88 -13.52 -0.46
N PRO A 71 -1.81 -14.32 -0.32
CA PRO A 71 -0.45 -13.91 -0.71
C PRO A 71 -0.32 -13.57 -2.20
N VAL A 72 -1.09 -14.21 -3.09
CA VAL A 72 -1.05 -13.94 -4.54
C VAL A 72 -1.54 -12.53 -4.83
N VAL A 73 -2.68 -12.14 -4.25
CA VAL A 73 -3.23 -10.78 -4.39
C VAL A 73 -2.27 -9.75 -3.81
N MET A 74 -1.68 -10.04 -2.65
CA MET A 74 -0.69 -9.16 -2.02
C MET A 74 0.51 -8.92 -2.95
N VAL A 75 1.09 -10.00 -3.50
CA VAL A 75 2.25 -9.91 -4.41
C VAL A 75 1.90 -9.11 -5.66
N GLN A 76 0.74 -9.36 -6.27
CA GLN A 76 0.26 -8.63 -7.44
C GLN A 76 0.06 -7.13 -7.13
N ALA A 77 -0.51 -6.80 -5.97
CA ALA A 77 -0.73 -5.41 -5.56
C ALA A 77 0.59 -4.65 -5.35
N TYR A 78 1.60 -5.26 -4.72
CA TYR A 78 2.92 -4.62 -4.58
C TYR A 78 3.63 -4.44 -5.93
N ARG A 79 3.59 -5.44 -6.81
CA ARG A 79 4.21 -5.32 -8.14
C ARG A 79 3.55 -4.23 -8.97
N LEU A 80 2.22 -4.16 -8.95
CA LEU A 80 1.47 -3.11 -9.63
C LEU A 80 1.75 -1.73 -9.03
N LEU A 81 1.81 -1.63 -7.70
CA LEU A 81 2.16 -0.39 -7.00
C LEU A 81 3.52 0.15 -7.47
N VAL A 82 4.53 -0.72 -7.54
CA VAL A 82 5.88 -0.36 -8.02
C VAL A 82 5.85 0.08 -9.48
N ALA A 83 5.16 -0.65 -10.36
CA ALA A 83 5.04 -0.28 -11.76
C ALA A 83 4.39 1.11 -11.92
N GLU A 84 3.31 1.39 -11.19
CA GLU A 84 2.65 2.69 -11.20
C GLU A 84 3.55 3.81 -10.63
N MET A 85 4.31 3.53 -9.57
CA MET A 85 5.30 4.49 -9.06
C MET A 85 6.35 4.82 -10.13
N TYR A 86 6.86 3.83 -10.86
CA TYR A 86 7.83 4.07 -11.93
C TYR A 86 7.27 4.91 -13.08
N VAL A 87 6.02 4.66 -13.51
CA VAL A 87 5.35 5.49 -14.52
C VAL A 87 5.27 6.95 -14.08
N GLN A 88 5.08 7.20 -12.78
CA GLN A 88 5.01 8.54 -12.21
C GLN A 88 6.38 9.15 -11.85
N GLY A 89 7.48 8.40 -12.02
CA GLY A 89 8.80 8.81 -11.56
C GLY A 89 8.91 8.92 -10.03
N TRP A 90 8.20 8.07 -9.29
CA TRP A 90 8.21 8.03 -7.83
C TRP A 90 9.06 6.88 -7.32
N ASP A 91 9.68 7.09 -6.15
CA ASP A 91 10.52 6.08 -5.48
C ASP A 91 10.27 6.13 -3.96
N TYR A 92 9.03 5.81 -3.57
CA TYR A 92 8.64 5.79 -2.16
C TYR A 92 8.88 4.41 -1.55
N PRO A 93 9.32 4.33 -0.29
CA PRO A 93 9.60 3.05 0.35
C PRO A 93 8.34 2.20 0.52
N LEU A 94 8.56 0.88 0.61
CA LEU A 94 7.52 -0.13 0.81
C LEU A 94 7.70 -0.81 2.17
N HIS A 95 6.64 -0.82 2.97
CA HIS A 95 6.52 -1.65 4.16
C HIS A 95 5.78 -2.93 3.79
N LEU A 96 6.52 -4.04 3.66
CA LEU A 96 5.97 -5.35 3.30
C LEU A 96 5.31 -6.03 4.51
N GLY A 97 4.18 -6.70 4.28
CA GLY A 97 3.55 -7.53 5.31
C GLY A 97 2.33 -8.29 4.81
N VAL A 98 2.20 -9.54 5.26
CA VAL A 98 1.02 -10.39 5.05
C VAL A 98 0.05 -10.17 6.23
N THR A 99 -1.24 -9.98 5.95
CA THR A 99 -2.28 -9.93 7.00
C THR A 99 -2.86 -11.32 7.20
N GLU A 100 -3.26 -11.64 8.44
CA GLU A 100 -3.93 -12.92 8.75
C GLU A 100 -3.18 -14.14 8.23
N ALA A 101 -1.86 -14.17 8.46
CA ALA A 101 -1.05 -15.31 8.06
C ALA A 101 -1.50 -16.63 8.75
N GLY A 102 -2.27 -16.54 9.84
CA GLY A 102 -2.63 -17.68 10.68
C GLY A 102 -1.61 -17.90 11.79
N GLU A 103 -1.87 -18.86 12.66
CA GLU A 103 -0.97 -19.21 13.76
C GLU A 103 -0.02 -20.36 13.39
N GLY A 104 1.11 -20.46 14.09
CA GLY A 104 2.03 -21.58 13.93
C GLY A 104 2.68 -21.66 12.54
N GLU A 105 2.59 -22.83 11.91
CA GLU A 105 3.26 -23.11 10.63
C GLU A 105 2.61 -22.40 9.44
N ASP A 106 1.29 -22.31 9.39
CA ASP A 106 0.57 -21.66 8.29
C ASP A 106 0.96 -20.17 8.20
N GLY A 107 1.07 -19.52 9.37
CA GLY A 107 1.58 -18.16 9.52
C GLY A 107 2.98 -17.95 8.96
N ARG A 108 3.90 -18.86 9.30
CA ARG A 108 5.28 -18.83 8.80
C ARG A 108 5.34 -19.08 7.30
N MET A 109 4.57 -20.04 6.80
CA MET A 109 4.56 -20.41 5.38
C MET A 109 4.01 -19.28 4.50
N LYS A 110 2.85 -18.70 4.83
CA LYS A 110 2.27 -17.58 4.07
C LYS A 110 3.17 -16.35 4.09
N SER A 111 3.80 -16.06 5.23
CA SER A 111 4.75 -14.95 5.36
C SER A 111 6.00 -15.17 4.51
N ALA A 112 6.59 -16.37 4.57
CA ALA A 112 7.77 -16.73 3.79
C ALA A 112 7.50 -16.68 2.28
N ILE A 113 6.38 -17.24 1.82
CA ILE A 113 5.99 -17.21 0.41
C ILE A 113 5.72 -15.77 -0.04
N GLY A 114 4.90 -15.01 0.69
CA GLY A 114 4.52 -13.65 0.29
C GLY A 114 5.70 -12.69 0.26
N ILE A 115 6.45 -12.59 1.36
CA ILE A 115 7.58 -11.66 1.48
C ILE A 115 8.78 -12.17 0.65
N GLY A 116 9.08 -13.47 0.71
CA GLY A 116 10.16 -14.07 -0.07
C GLY A 116 10.00 -13.84 -1.57
N THR A 117 8.78 -14.01 -2.10
CA THR A 117 8.49 -13.75 -3.53
C THR A 117 8.71 -12.29 -3.93
N LEU A 118 8.51 -11.34 -3.01
CA LEU A 118 8.70 -9.90 -3.27
C LEU A 118 10.17 -9.47 -3.12
N LEU A 119 10.91 -10.10 -2.22
CA LEU A 119 12.34 -9.85 -2.03
C LEU A 119 13.20 -10.60 -3.07
N GLN A 120 12.66 -11.65 -3.68
CA GLN A 120 13.37 -12.39 -4.70
C GLN A 120 13.53 -11.51 -5.95
N VAL A 121 14.77 -11.13 -6.21
CA VAL A 121 15.18 -10.50 -7.46
C VAL A 121 15.09 -11.55 -8.55
N HIS A 122 14.15 -11.42 -9.48
CA HIS A 122 14.31 -12.03 -10.79
C HIS A 122 15.07 -11.05 -11.66
N PHE A 123 16.31 -11.41 -12.01
CA PHE A 123 17.07 -10.82 -13.10
C PHE A 123 16.43 -11.20 -14.45
#